data_AF-H2C3V4-F1
#
_entry.id   AF-H2C3V4-F1
#
_cell.length_a   1.000
_cell.length_b   1.000
_cell.length_c   1.000
_cell.angle_alpha   90.00
_cell.angle_beta   90.00
_cell.angle_gamma   90.00
#
_symmetry.space_group_name_H-M   'P 1'
#
loop_
_entity.id
_entity.type
_entity.pdbx_description
1 polymer ?
#
loop_
_entity_poly.entity_id
_entity_poly.type
_entity_poly.pdbx_seq_one_letter_code
_entity_poly.pdbx_strand_id
1 'polypeptide(L)'
;MLGLIFAILIVVIDVVISLWNSYNSGQIYATNKALGSIFYTLGGFFPMSYMVTLLITFIAGYLGYISLSTFQFLFSFSFLFFGLTIVIWGVIATVTTGMAALKTRDWKAGLLTVFNAVVTVLDAWEYISGFYSAWKEVRRSIDSSDFSVLDVLAILALAVGIGFVVTYVAFREGLRNSRVAYRY
;
A
#
# COMPACT_ATOMS: atom_id res chain seq x y z
N MET A 1 -0.27 18.51 -18.03
CA MET A 1 -0.26 19.13 -16.68
C MET A 1 -1.39 18.59 -15.80
N LEU A 2 -2.65 18.57 -16.25
CA LEU A 2 -3.77 18.01 -15.48
C LEU A 2 -3.57 16.56 -15.01
N GLY A 3 -3.09 15.66 -15.88
CA GLY A 3 -2.83 14.26 -15.50
C GLY A 3 -1.77 14.10 -14.40
N LEU A 4 -0.75 14.97 -14.37
CA LEU A 4 0.29 14.95 -13.34
C LEU A 4 -0.25 15.44 -11.99
N ILE A 5 -1.13 16.44 -12.02
CA ILE A 5 -1.83 16.94 -10.82
C ILE A 5 -2.73 15.85 -10.23
N PHE A 6 -3.49 15.13 -11.07
CA PHE A 6 -4.31 14.01 -10.62
C PHE A 6 -3.47 12.87 -10.02
N ALA A 7 -2.35 12.51 -10.65
CA ALA A 7 -1.45 11.48 -10.11
C ALA A 7 -0.86 11.89 -8.74
N ILE A 8 -0.44 13.14 -8.57
CA ILE A 8 0.04 13.66 -7.28
C ILE A 8 -1.06 13.61 -6.22
N LEU A 9 -2.29 13.99 -6.56
CA LEU A 9 -3.43 13.94 -5.63
C LEU A 9 -3.73 12.51 -5.18
N ILE A 10 -3.68 11.53 -6.09
CA ILE A 10 -3.88 10.11 -5.76
C ILE A 10 -2.79 9.65 -4.78
N VAL A 11 -1.52 9.95 -5.04
CA VAL A 11 -0.42 9.58 -4.13
C VAL A 11 -0.60 10.19 -2.74
N VAL A 12 -0.99 11.46 -2.64
CA VAL A 12 -1.25 12.10 -1.33
C VAL A 12 -2.41 11.42 -0.61
N ILE A 13 -3.49 11.10 -1.32
CA ILE A 13 -4.65 10.40 -0.76
C ILE A 13 -4.23 9.02 -0.26
N ASP A 14 -3.43 8.27 -1.03
CA ASP A 14 -2.96 6.94 -0.66
C ASP A 14 -2.09 6.96 0.60
N VAL A 15 -1.22 7.98 0.75
CA VAL A 15 -0.44 8.18 1.97
C VAL A 15 -1.37 8.45 3.17
N VAL A 16 -2.35 9.34 3.01
CA VAL A 16 -3.31 9.67 4.08
C VAL A 16 -4.14 8.45 4.47
N ILE A 17 -4.61 7.66 3.49
CA ILE A 17 -5.36 6.41 3.74
C ILE A 17 -4.47 5.40 4.46
N SER A 18 -3.22 5.24 4.05
CA SER A 18 -2.26 4.32 4.69
C SER A 18 -2.00 4.69 6.15
N LEU A 19 -1.85 5.99 6.43
CA LEU A 19 -1.73 6.52 7.80
C LEU A 19 -3.00 6.29 8.61
N TRP A 20 -4.17 6.54 8.03
CA TRP A 20 -5.46 6.33 8.67
C TRP A 20 -5.70 4.85 9.00
N ASN A 21 -5.40 3.95 8.08
CA ASN A 21 -5.48 2.50 8.28
C ASN A 21 -4.50 2.05 9.36
N SER A 22 -3.28 2.58 9.36
CA SER A 22 -2.29 2.31 10.41
C SER A 22 -2.80 2.76 11.79
N TYR A 23 -3.35 3.97 11.89
CA TYR A 23 -3.96 4.46 13.14
C TYR A 23 -5.12 3.59 13.62
N ASN A 24 -6.07 3.27 12.74
CA ASN A 24 -7.20 2.40 13.10
C ASN A 24 -6.77 0.99 13.47
N SER A 25 -5.75 0.45 12.79
CA SER A 25 -5.20 -0.85 13.10
C SER A 25 -4.59 -0.90 14.52
N GLY A 26 -4.03 0.21 15.01
CA GLY A 26 -3.58 0.35 16.39
C GLY A 26 -4.71 0.27 17.40
N GLN A 27 -5.85 0.90 17.11
CA GLN A 27 -7.04 0.78 17.96
C GLN A 27 -7.60 -0.64 17.97
N ILE A 28 -7.66 -1.29 16.80
CA ILE A 28 -8.11 -2.67 16.65
C ILE A 28 -7.18 -3.62 17.40
N TYR A 29 -5.86 -3.40 17.33
CA TYR A 29 -4.85 -4.22 17.98
C TYR A 29 -5.03 -4.30 19.50
N ALA A 30 -5.53 -3.23 20.13
CA ALA A 30 -5.85 -3.22 21.56
C ALA A 30 -6.87 -4.30 21.94
N THR A 31 -7.83 -4.58 21.05
CA THR A 31 -8.92 -5.54 21.29
C THR A 31 -8.63 -6.91 20.67
N ASN A 32 -8.01 -6.93 19.49
CA ASN A 32 -7.64 -8.14 18.76
C ASN A 32 -6.30 -7.93 18.06
N LYS A 33 -5.24 -8.48 18.65
CA LYS A 33 -3.86 -8.35 18.15
C LYS A 33 -3.69 -8.88 16.73
N ALA A 34 -4.31 -10.02 16.41
CA ALA A 34 -4.18 -10.64 15.09
C ALA A 34 -4.81 -9.75 14.01
N LEU A 35 -6.05 -9.33 14.22
CA LEU A 35 -6.77 -8.46 13.28
C LEU A 35 -6.05 -7.11 13.12
N GLY A 36 -5.62 -6.49 14.23
CA GLY A 36 -4.87 -5.24 14.20
C GLY A 36 -3.56 -5.36 13.43
N SER A 37 -2.85 -6.48 13.57
CA SER A 37 -1.59 -6.73 12.82
C SER A 37 -1.84 -6.89 11.32
N ILE A 38 -2.91 -7.60 10.93
CA ILE A 38 -3.28 -7.78 9.52
C ILE A 38 -3.66 -6.43 8.90
N PHE A 39 -4.49 -5.65 9.57
CA PHE A 39 -4.90 -4.31 9.12
C PHE A 39 -3.72 -3.35 9.02
N TYR A 40 -2.81 -3.41 9.98
CA TYR A 40 -1.57 -2.63 9.95
C TYR A 40 -0.73 -3.00 8.74
N THR A 41 -0.48 -4.29 8.54
CA THR A 41 0.45 -4.79 7.52
C THR A 41 -0.09 -4.53 6.12
N LEU A 42 -1.33 -4.96 5.86
CA LEU A 42 -1.93 -4.93 4.53
C LEU A 42 -2.54 -3.57 4.17
N GLY A 43 -3.11 -2.85 5.14
CA GLY A 43 -3.80 -1.59 4.90
C GLY A 43 -2.96 -0.35 5.14
N GLY A 44 -1.85 -0.46 5.87
CA GLY A 44 -0.97 0.65 6.23
C GLY A 44 0.44 0.49 5.69
N PHE A 45 1.18 -0.47 6.25
CA PHE A 45 2.60 -0.65 6.03
C PHE A 45 2.96 -0.97 4.56
N PHE A 46 2.31 -1.95 3.94
CA PHE A 46 2.62 -2.29 2.55
C PHE A 46 2.23 -1.19 1.55
N PRO A 47 1.03 -0.58 1.61
CA PRO A 47 0.70 0.57 0.77
C PRO A 47 1.66 1.75 0.95
N MET A 48 2.08 2.05 2.18
CA MET A 48 3.06 3.11 2.43
C MET A 48 4.43 2.74 1.85
N SER A 49 4.89 1.50 2.03
CA SER A 49 6.16 1.03 1.48
C SER A 49 6.17 1.05 -0.05
N TYR A 50 5.04 0.72 -0.69
CA TYR A 50 4.86 0.86 -2.12
C TYR A 50 5.05 2.31 -2.58
N MET A 51 4.34 3.26 -1.96
CA MET A 51 4.44 4.69 -2.29
C MET A 51 5.85 5.22 -2.12
N VAL A 52 6.52 4.88 -1.01
CA VAL A 52 7.89 5.30 -0.76
C VAL A 52 8.86 4.66 -1.76
N THR A 53 8.65 3.40 -2.13
CA THR A 53 9.47 2.72 -3.15
C THR A 53 9.38 3.45 -4.48
N LEU A 54 8.17 3.76 -4.94
CA LEU A 54 7.96 4.51 -6.19
C LEU A 54 8.61 5.89 -6.14
N LEU A 55 8.45 6.61 -5.02
CA LEU A 55 9.02 7.95 -4.84
C LEU A 55 10.56 7.92 -4.91
N ILE A 56 11.19 7.01 -4.17
CA ILE A 56 12.65 6.87 -4.17
C ILE A 56 13.15 6.44 -5.54
N THR A 57 12.48 5.49 -6.19
CA THR A 57 12.84 5.02 -7.52
C THR A 57 12.75 6.15 -8.55
N PHE A 58 11.69 6.97 -8.50
CA PHE A 58 11.57 8.15 -9.36
C PHE A 58 12.70 9.15 -9.15
N ILE A 59 13.00 9.50 -7.90
CA ILE A 59 14.07 10.46 -7.57
C ILE A 59 15.44 9.91 -8.02
N ALA A 60 15.74 8.65 -7.68
CA ALA A 60 17.01 8.02 -8.04
C ALA A 60 17.18 7.90 -9.56
N GLY A 61 16.12 7.52 -10.27
CA GLY A 61 16.14 7.45 -11.74
C GLY A 61 16.29 8.81 -12.39
N TYR A 62 15.57 9.83 -11.91
CA TYR A 62 15.66 11.20 -12.42
C TYR A 62 17.06 11.80 -12.24
N LEU A 63 17.71 11.53 -11.11
CA LEU A 63 19.06 11.99 -10.81
C LEU A 63 20.15 11.14 -11.49
N GLY A 64 19.78 10.06 -12.18
CA GLY A 64 20.72 9.15 -12.85
C GLY A 64 21.53 8.27 -11.88
N TYR A 65 21.07 8.10 -10.64
CA TYR A 65 21.72 7.24 -9.65
C TYR A 65 21.48 5.75 -9.88
N ILE A 66 20.45 5.39 -10.66
CA ILE A 66 20.17 4.00 -11.04
C ILE A 66 20.03 3.88 -12.55
N SER A 67 20.36 2.71 -13.07
CA SER A 67 20.21 2.39 -14.49
C SER A 67 18.74 2.27 -14.90
N LEU A 68 18.49 2.36 -16.21
CA LEU A 68 17.13 2.23 -16.75
C LEU A 68 16.53 0.84 -16.48
N SER A 69 17.33 -0.22 -16.56
CA SER A 69 16.88 -1.58 -16.24
C SER A 69 16.53 -1.72 -14.75
N THR A 70 17.33 -1.15 -13.85
CA THR A 70 17.05 -1.13 -12.41
C THR A 70 15.77 -0.36 -12.10
N PHE A 71 15.58 0.79 -12.75
CA PHE A 71 14.35 1.57 -12.67
C PHE A 71 13.13 0.76 -13.12
N GLN A 72 13.18 0.17 -14.32
CA GLN A 72 12.08 -0.64 -14.86
C GLN A 72 11.79 -1.84 -13.96
N PHE A 73 12.82 -2.53 -13.48
CA PHE A 73 12.66 -3.61 -12.53
C PHE A 73 11.88 -3.16 -11.29
N LEU A 74 12.28 -2.05 -10.66
CA LEU A 74 11.65 -1.57 -9.43
C LEU A 74 10.17 -1.22 -9.65
N PHE A 75 9.81 -0.55 -10.74
CA PHE A 75 8.40 -0.27 -11.07
C PHE A 75 7.58 -1.53 -11.28
N SER A 76 8.04 -2.41 -12.17
CA SER A 76 7.29 -3.61 -12.56
C SER A 76 7.23 -4.63 -11.42
N PHE A 77 8.31 -4.77 -10.64
CA PHE A 77 8.32 -5.61 -9.43
C PHE A 77 7.40 -5.04 -8.34
N SER A 78 7.45 -3.73 -8.10
CA SER A 78 6.55 -3.08 -7.14
C SER A 78 5.09 -3.25 -7.53
N PHE A 79 4.75 -3.11 -8.81
CA PHE A 79 3.40 -3.38 -9.31
C PHE A 79 2.97 -4.83 -9.02
N LEU A 80 3.84 -5.82 -9.29
CA LEU A 80 3.52 -7.23 -9.05
C LEU A 80 3.33 -7.55 -7.57
N PHE A 81 4.26 -7.12 -6.71
CA PHE A 81 4.24 -7.46 -5.29
C PHE A 81 3.18 -6.66 -4.53
N PHE A 82 3.21 -5.33 -4.66
CA PHE A 82 2.31 -4.45 -3.93
C PHE A 82 0.92 -4.39 -4.55
N GLY A 83 0.78 -4.51 -5.87
CA GLY A 83 -0.53 -4.56 -6.53
C GLY A 83 -1.38 -5.74 -6.04
N LEU A 84 -0.79 -6.94 -5.92
CA LEU A 84 -1.48 -8.09 -5.33
C LEU A 84 -1.91 -7.81 -3.89
N THR A 85 -1.04 -7.17 -3.12
CA THR A 85 -1.30 -6.81 -1.72
C THR A 85 -2.47 -5.83 -1.60
N ILE A 86 -2.54 -4.83 -2.47
CA ILE A 86 -3.62 -3.84 -2.53
C ILE A 86 -4.94 -4.54 -2.85
N VAL A 87 -4.96 -5.47 -3.81
CA VAL A 87 -6.17 -6.25 -4.14
C VAL A 87 -6.64 -7.07 -2.95
N ILE A 88 -5.73 -7.80 -2.27
CA ILE A 88 -6.06 -8.59 -1.08
C ILE A 88 -6.61 -7.68 0.03
N TRP A 89 -5.99 -6.52 0.24
CA TRP A 89 -6.47 -5.53 1.20
C TRP A 89 -7.87 -5.01 0.85
N GLY A 90 -8.13 -4.69 -0.43
CA GLY A 90 -9.44 -4.24 -0.91
C GLY A 90 -10.55 -5.24 -0.59
N VAL A 91 -10.28 -6.54 -0.76
CA VAL A 91 -11.22 -7.61 -0.38
C VAL A 91 -11.50 -7.59 1.13
N ILE A 92 -10.44 -7.50 1.96
CA ILE A 92 -10.58 -7.47 3.43
C ILE A 92 -11.35 -6.22 3.87
N ALA A 93 -11.03 -5.06 3.32
CA ALA A 93 -11.71 -3.80 3.60
C ALA A 93 -13.19 -3.90 3.23
N THR A 94 -13.52 -4.41 2.04
CA THR A 94 -14.91 -4.59 1.58
C THR A 94 -15.70 -5.52 2.49
N VAL A 95 -15.14 -6.68 2.86
CA VAL A 95 -15.81 -7.64 3.75
C VAL A 95 -16.05 -7.02 5.13
N THR A 96 -15.04 -6.34 5.68
CA THR A 96 -15.13 -5.78 7.03
C THR A 96 -16.10 -4.61 7.12
N THR A 97 -16.12 -3.72 6.13
CA THR A 97 -17.13 -2.65 6.05
C THR A 97 -18.53 -3.21 5.81
N GLY A 98 -18.66 -4.29 5.02
CA GLY A 98 -19.94 -4.97 4.78
C GLY A 98 -20.51 -5.59 6.05
N MET A 99 -19.68 -6.29 6.83
CA MET A 99 -20.10 -6.80 8.14
C MET A 99 -20.52 -5.68 9.10
N ALA A 100 -19.80 -4.56 9.09
CA ALA A 100 -20.14 -3.40 9.91
C ALA A 100 -21.49 -2.80 9.50
N ALA A 101 -21.75 -2.65 8.20
CA ALA A 101 -23.02 -2.16 7.67
C ALA A 101 -24.20 -3.06 8.09
N LEU A 102 -24.04 -4.37 7.98
CA LEU A 102 -25.08 -5.34 8.37
C LEU A 102 -25.36 -5.31 9.88
N LYS A 103 -24.33 -5.21 10.72
CA LYS A 103 -24.47 -5.20 12.18
C LYS A 103 -25.02 -3.90 12.74
N THR A 104 -24.55 -2.77 12.21
CA THR A 104 -24.92 -1.43 12.72
C THR A 104 -26.14 -0.84 12.02
N ARG A 105 -26.55 -1.42 10.88
CA ARG A 105 -27.57 -0.87 9.97
C ARG A 105 -27.27 0.57 9.54
N ASP A 106 -25.99 0.96 9.55
CA ASP A 106 -25.54 2.28 9.11
C ASP A 106 -25.41 2.32 7.59
N TRP A 107 -26.22 3.17 6.95
CA TRP A 107 -26.21 3.38 5.50
C TRP A 107 -24.87 3.91 4.99
N LYS A 108 -24.12 4.65 5.82
CA LYS A 108 -22.79 5.15 5.46
C LYS A 108 -21.78 4.01 5.29
N ALA A 109 -21.83 3.02 6.17
CA ALA A 109 -21.02 1.81 6.05
C ALA A 109 -21.43 0.99 4.81
N GLY A 110 -22.73 1.01 4.45
CA GLY A 110 -23.23 0.45 3.20
C GLY A 110 -22.60 1.12 1.96
N LEU A 111 -22.62 2.45 1.88
CA LEU A 111 -21.99 3.19 0.79
C LEU A 111 -20.48 2.95 0.71
N LEU A 112 -19.79 2.95 1.85
CA LEU A 112 -18.36 2.66 1.91
C LEU A 112 -18.04 1.24 1.41
N THR A 113 -18.91 0.28 1.69
CA THR A 113 -18.76 -1.10 1.19
C THR A 113 -18.87 -1.17 -0.32
N VAL A 114 -19.86 -0.48 -0.92
CA VAL A 114 -20.00 -0.42 -2.38
C VAL A 114 -18.79 0.27 -3.02
N PHE A 115 -18.32 1.38 -2.43
CA PHE A 115 -17.13 2.07 -2.90
C PHE A 115 -15.90 1.16 -2.87
N ASN A 116 -15.62 0.51 -1.73
CA ASN A 116 -14.51 -0.42 -1.58
C ASN A 116 -14.60 -1.59 -2.57
N ALA A 117 -15.80 -2.12 -2.80
CA ALA A 117 -16.00 -3.20 -3.76
C ALA A 117 -15.67 -2.76 -5.19
N VAL A 118 -16.12 -1.58 -5.61
CA VAL A 118 -15.82 -1.02 -6.94
C VAL A 118 -14.31 -0.79 -7.09
N VAL A 119 -13.68 -0.14 -6.11
CA VAL A 119 -12.22 0.10 -6.12
C VAL A 119 -11.45 -1.22 -6.21
N THR A 120 -11.81 -2.21 -5.39
CA THR A 120 -11.17 -3.53 -5.40
C THR A 120 -11.28 -4.22 -6.77
N VAL A 121 -12.42 -4.10 -7.45
CA VAL A 121 -12.60 -4.66 -8.80
C VAL A 121 -11.73 -3.94 -9.82
N LEU A 122 -11.62 -2.61 -9.74
CA LEU A 122 -10.75 -1.83 -10.63
C LEU A 122 -9.28 -2.17 -10.39
N ASP A 123 -8.84 -2.23 -9.14
CA ASP A 123 -7.47 -2.62 -8.77
C ASP A 123 -7.15 -4.03 -9.26
N ALA A 124 -8.07 -4.97 -9.09
CA ALA A 124 -7.92 -6.35 -9.57
C ALA A 124 -7.84 -6.41 -11.09
N TRP A 125 -8.66 -5.63 -11.79
CA TRP A 125 -8.63 -5.54 -13.25
C TRP A 125 -7.31 -4.97 -13.75
N GLU A 126 -6.84 -3.86 -13.16
CA GLU A 126 -5.55 -3.26 -13.50
C GLU A 126 -4.41 -4.24 -13.25
N TYR A 127 -4.41 -4.89 -12.08
CA TYR A 127 -3.42 -5.89 -11.71
C TYR A 127 -3.37 -7.05 -12.72
N ILE A 128 -4.52 -7.65 -13.02
CA ILE A 128 -4.61 -8.80 -13.94
C ILE A 128 -4.20 -8.40 -15.36
N SER A 129 -4.67 -7.26 -15.86
CA SER A 129 -4.37 -6.80 -17.22
C SER A 129 -2.90 -6.38 -17.39
N GLY A 130 -2.28 -5.81 -16.35
CA GLY A 130 -0.86 -5.43 -16.35
C GLY A 130 0.12 -6.56 -16.02
N PHE A 131 -0.34 -7.65 -15.39
CA PHE A 131 0.52 -8.69 -14.80
C PHE A 131 1.57 -9.25 -15.77
N TYR A 132 1.13 -9.69 -16.96
CA TYR A 132 2.05 -10.33 -17.92
C TYR A 132 3.09 -9.35 -18.47
N SER A 133 2.69 -8.09 -18.68
CA SER A 133 3.62 -7.04 -19.13
C SER A 133 4.68 -6.77 -18.07
N ALA A 134 4.24 -6.55 -16.82
CA ALA A 134 5.13 -6.30 -15.70
C ALA A 134 6.08 -7.49 -15.46
N TRP A 135 5.57 -8.72 -15.55
CA TRP A 135 6.40 -9.93 -15.42
C TRP A 135 7.49 -10.01 -16.50
N LYS A 136 7.13 -9.71 -17.75
CA LYS A 136 8.08 -9.68 -18.87
C LYS A 136 9.15 -8.60 -18.69
N GLU A 137 8.76 -7.42 -18.20
CA GLU A 137 9.67 -6.32 -17.91
C GLU A 137 10.64 -6.66 -16.78
N VAL A 138 10.16 -7.28 -15.70
CA VAL A 138 11.02 -7.77 -14.60
C VAL A 138 12.09 -8.71 -15.15
N ARG A 139 11.69 -9.72 -15.94
CA ARG A 139 12.62 -10.69 -16.51
C ARG A 139 13.64 -10.01 -17.43
N ARG A 140 13.18 -9.15 -18.33
CA ARG A 140 14.05 -8.43 -19.27
C ARG A 140 15.03 -7.52 -18.54
N SER A 141 14.61 -6.91 -17.44
CA SER A 141 15.46 -6.03 -16.64
C SER A 141 16.57 -6.81 -15.94
N ILE A 142 16.26 -7.97 -15.35
CA ILE A 142 17.26 -8.85 -14.73
C ILE A 142 18.30 -9.33 -15.74
N ASP A 143 17.86 -9.68 -16.96
CA ASP A 143 18.75 -10.16 -18.03
C ASP A 143 19.64 -9.04 -18.63
N SER A 144 19.44 -7.78 -18.22
CA SER A 144 20.19 -6.63 -18.73
C SER A 144 21.56 -6.50 -18.05
N SER A 145 22.57 -6.16 -18.83
CA SER A 145 23.96 -6.00 -18.37
C SER A 145 24.17 -4.83 -17.40
N ASP A 146 23.28 -3.85 -17.40
CA ASP A 146 23.34 -2.65 -16.56
C ASP A 146 22.48 -2.76 -15.29
N PHE A 147 21.90 -3.93 -15.02
CA PHE A 147 21.05 -4.17 -13.86
C PHE A 147 21.87 -4.30 -12.58
N SER A 148 21.43 -3.64 -11.51
CA SER A 148 22.11 -3.65 -10.22
C SER A 148 21.20 -4.19 -9.12
N VAL A 149 21.45 -5.43 -8.67
CA VAL A 149 20.74 -6.03 -7.54
C VAL A 149 20.97 -5.24 -6.25
N LEU A 150 22.16 -4.66 -6.07
CA LEU A 150 22.48 -3.86 -4.89
C LEU A 150 21.60 -2.61 -4.80
N ASP A 151 21.40 -1.92 -5.92
CA ASP A 151 20.56 -0.71 -5.96
C ASP A 151 19.10 -1.06 -5.66
N VAL A 152 18.60 -2.17 -6.22
CA VAL A 152 17.27 -2.68 -5.90
C VAL A 152 17.11 -2.94 -4.40
N LEU A 153 18.04 -3.68 -3.80
CA LEU A 153 17.99 -4.01 -2.37
C LEU A 153 18.09 -2.76 -1.50
N ALA A 154 18.97 -1.82 -1.85
CA ALA A 154 19.13 -0.58 -1.12
C ALA A 154 17.84 0.27 -1.14
N ILE A 155 17.23 0.42 -2.33
CA ILE A 155 16.00 1.19 -2.50
C ILE A 155 14.85 0.52 -1.74
N LEU A 156 14.65 -0.79 -1.89
CA LEU A 156 13.58 -1.51 -1.19
C LEU A 156 13.78 -1.48 0.33
N ALA A 157 15.00 -1.70 0.82
CA ALA A 157 15.27 -1.66 2.26
C ALA A 157 15.02 -0.27 2.84
N LEU A 158 15.47 0.79 2.16
CA LEU A 158 15.24 2.16 2.59
C LEU A 158 13.74 2.50 2.56
N ALA A 159 13.04 2.12 1.50
CA ALA A 159 11.61 2.38 1.36
C ALA A 159 10.78 1.66 2.41
N VAL A 160 11.07 0.38 2.65
CA VAL A 160 10.44 -0.43 3.69
C VAL A 160 10.75 0.12 5.08
N GLY A 161 11.98 0.57 5.33
CA GLY A 161 12.37 1.18 6.60
C GLY A 161 11.59 2.47 6.89
N ILE A 162 11.52 3.38 5.91
CA ILE A 162 10.74 4.62 6.02
C ILE A 162 9.25 4.31 6.16
N GLY A 163 8.72 3.42 5.32
CA GLY A 163 7.34 2.98 5.36
C GLY A 163 6.97 2.46 6.75
N PHE A 164 7.80 1.57 7.30
CA PHE A 164 7.65 1.05 8.66
C PHE A 164 7.63 2.16 9.71
N VAL A 165 8.62 3.06 9.71
CA VAL A 165 8.70 4.13 10.72
C VAL A 165 7.44 4.99 10.70
N VAL A 166 7.04 5.44 9.52
CA VAL A 166 5.88 6.33 9.35
C VAL A 166 4.59 5.64 9.79
N THR A 167 4.34 4.42 9.33
CA THR A 167 3.10 3.70 9.68
C THR A 167 3.10 3.26 11.13
N TYR A 168 4.26 2.87 11.68
CA TYR A 168 4.37 2.44 13.06
C TYR A 168 4.08 3.57 14.04
N VAL A 169 4.51 4.80 13.75
CA VAL A 169 4.15 5.98 14.55
C VAL A 169 2.63 6.18 14.57
N ALA A 170 1.98 6.13 13.41
CA ALA A 170 0.51 6.25 13.34
C ALA A 170 -0.19 5.11 14.09
N PHE A 171 0.30 3.87 13.95
CA PHE A 171 -0.20 2.71 14.69
C PHE A 171 -0.08 2.90 16.21
N ARG A 172 1.06 3.39 16.69
CA ARG A 172 1.31 3.63 18.12
C ARG A 172 0.39 4.71 18.68
N GLU A 173 0.15 5.77 17.93
CA GLU A 173 -0.82 6.79 18.31
C GLU A 173 -2.25 6.24 18.37
N GLY A 174 -2.62 5.38 17.41
CA GLY A 174 -3.91 4.68 17.44
C GLY A 174 -4.06 3.78 18.67
N LEU A 175 -3.02 3.02 19.02
CA LEU A 175 -3.00 2.15 20.18
C LEU A 175 -3.16 2.94 21.49
N ARG A 176 -2.46 4.07 21.62
CA ARG A 176 -2.53 4.97 22.80
C ARG A 176 -3.91 5.59 22.98
N ASN A 177 -4.54 5.98 21.89
CA ASN A 177 -5.86 6.62 21.89
C ASN A 177 -7.01 5.61 21.92
N SER A 178 -6.72 4.31 21.98
CA SER A 178 -7.75 3.28 22.08
C SER A 178 -8.46 3.39 23.43
N ARG A 179 -9.68 3.92 23.41
CA ARG A 179 -10.57 4.05 24.57
C ARG A 179 -10.96 2.70 25.20
N VAL A 180 -10.62 1.59 24.55
CA VAL A 180 -10.86 0.22 25.04
C VAL A 180 -9.80 -0.20 26.06
N ALA A 181 -8.58 0.37 26.03
CA ALA A 181 -7.50 0.03 26.96
C ALA A 181 -7.72 0.55 28.39
N TYR A 182 -8.65 1.50 28.60
CA TYR A 182 -8.95 2.09 29.91
C TYR A 182 -10.17 1.45 30.61
N ARG A 183 -10.68 0.31 30.12
CA ARG A 183 -11.85 -0.38 30.69
C ARG A 183 -11.58 -1.76 31.29
N TYR A 184 -10.31 -2.10 31.50
CA TYR A 184 -9.90 -3.23 32.33
C TYR A 184 -9.08 -2.75 33.51
#